data_AF-A0A4Q4NIA5-F1
#
_entry.id   AF-A0A4Q4NIA5-F1
#
_cell.length_a   1.000
_cell.length_b   1.000
_cell.length_c   1.000
_cell.angle_alpha   90.00
_cell.angle_beta   90.00
_cell.angle_gamma   90.00
#
_symmetry.space_group_name_H-M   'P 1'
#
loop_
_entity.id
_entity.type
_entity.pdbx_description
1 polymer ?
#
loop_
_entity_poly.entity_id
_entity_poly.type
_entity_poly.pdbx_seq_one_letter_code
_entity_poly.pdbx_strand_id
1 'polypeptide(L)'
;MSSASTHPVRRLSLYCPDLNKNWYNFLITPSMTWEDMIVSIQAAFQYHDPVWPLDINGEPFSKTADVFNLASIQNGEELLIQLREGFRIVGPLDLEVVLYLEENDPGALETTLRKTKPAEKRIHMEKLRRCDSVARKNICRIVLPHSEVMELVAALNKVSDTMLKRTYSASKTLDDISNNWRVRTTEKTKDLTNDLRCLAMIDIFSKALPGQHYLGEGFLLAATKARIESGGPSELKHIQVQDVLDAIQTLYEAAGAIGSTWKTTKDNNTISKRFDRSKSYKAGKKGEAATARYNNDIEYMGEDAADAAYPGKGKGKAMGMLAGRLEKTLLPDNHMDSDDDKDDSDYVE
;
A
#
# COMPACT_ATOMS: atom_id res chain seq x y z
N MET A 1 41.01 -11.75 11.70
CA MET A 1 40.91 -12.90 10.78
C MET A 1 39.55 -12.81 10.11
N SER A 2 39.52 -12.42 8.83
CA SER A 2 38.29 -12.24 8.05
C SER A 2 37.78 -13.61 7.62
N SER A 3 36.52 -13.94 7.93
CA SER A 3 35.89 -15.16 7.46
C SER A 3 35.72 -15.07 5.95
N ALA A 4 36.55 -15.80 5.20
CA ALA A 4 36.32 -15.99 3.78
C ALA A 4 34.93 -16.62 3.59
N SER A 5 34.05 -15.88 2.92
CA SER A 5 32.73 -16.34 2.50
C SER A 5 32.87 -17.58 1.62
N THR A 6 32.54 -18.75 2.16
CA THR A 6 32.61 -20.07 1.52
C THR A 6 31.36 -20.37 0.71
N HIS A 7 30.99 -19.50 -0.22
CA HIS A 7 29.99 -19.89 -1.22
C HIS A 7 30.68 -20.70 -2.32
N PRO A 8 30.12 -21.83 -2.78
CA PRO A 8 30.68 -22.58 -3.91
C PRO A 8 30.46 -21.83 -5.24
N VAL A 9 31.24 -22.19 -6.27
CA VAL A 9 30.96 -21.74 -7.66
C VAL A 9 29.55 -22.18 -8.04
N ARG A 10 28.78 -21.26 -8.59
CA ARG A 10 27.41 -21.52 -9.04
C ARG A 10 27.34 -21.49 -10.55
N ARG A 11 26.62 -22.45 -11.09
CA ARG A 11 26.37 -22.60 -12.51
C ARG A 11 24.92 -22.27 -12.81
N LEU A 12 24.70 -21.39 -13.77
CA LEU A 12 23.39 -20.86 -14.12
C LEU A 12 23.09 -21.06 -15.60
N SER A 13 21.82 -20.90 -15.94
CA SER A 13 21.38 -20.63 -17.31
C SER A 13 20.89 -19.18 -17.39
N LEU A 14 21.18 -18.50 -18.49
CA LEU A 14 20.70 -17.16 -18.76
C LEU A 14 19.82 -17.19 -20.01
N TYR A 15 18.67 -16.53 -19.95
CA TYR A 15 17.81 -16.35 -21.12
C TYR A 15 17.58 -14.86 -21.36
N CYS A 16 17.81 -14.41 -22.59
CA CYS A 16 17.51 -13.04 -23.02
C CYS A 16 16.33 -13.08 -24.00
N PRO A 17 15.11 -12.67 -23.57
CA PRO A 17 13.93 -12.67 -24.42
C PRO A 17 14.06 -11.74 -25.63
N ASP A 18 14.65 -10.56 -25.45
CA ASP A 18 14.80 -9.55 -26.52
C ASP A 18 15.63 -10.06 -27.70
N LEU A 19 16.62 -10.91 -27.41
CA LEU A 19 17.48 -11.53 -28.42
C LEU A 19 17.02 -12.95 -28.78
N ASN A 20 16.04 -13.50 -28.07
CA ASN A 20 15.66 -14.91 -28.09
C ASN A 20 16.89 -15.84 -28.00
N LYS A 21 17.79 -15.58 -27.05
CA LYS A 21 19.06 -16.30 -26.89
C LYS A 21 19.18 -16.90 -25.50
N ASN A 22 19.72 -18.11 -25.44
CA ASN A 22 20.07 -18.79 -24.21
C ASN A 22 21.59 -18.91 -24.07
N TRP A 23 22.08 -18.75 -22.85
CA TRP A 23 23.47 -19.03 -22.47
C TRP A 23 23.50 -20.04 -21.33
N TYR A 24 24.10 -21.20 -21.58
CA TYR A 24 24.15 -22.29 -20.60
C TYR A 24 25.51 -22.32 -19.90
N ASN A 25 25.52 -22.83 -18.67
CA ASN A 25 26.73 -22.97 -17.84
C ASN A 25 27.41 -21.62 -17.51
N PHE A 26 26.67 -20.54 -17.36
CA PHE A 26 27.21 -19.28 -16.85
C PHE A 26 27.72 -19.48 -15.42
N LEU A 27 28.92 -18.99 -15.09
CA LEU A 27 29.56 -19.26 -13.79
C LEU A 27 29.60 -17.98 -12.94
N ILE A 28 29.03 -18.05 -11.74
CA ILE A 28 29.24 -17.05 -10.68
C ILE A 28 30.23 -17.63 -9.69
N THR A 29 31.40 -17.00 -9.59
CA THR A 29 32.43 -17.36 -8.61
C THR A 29 32.19 -16.64 -7.28
N PRO A 30 32.79 -17.12 -6.17
CA PRO A 30 32.54 -16.54 -4.84
C PRO A 30 33.15 -15.14 -4.67
N SER A 31 34.16 -14.80 -5.47
CA SER A 31 34.84 -13.51 -5.47
C SER A 31 34.30 -12.53 -6.53
N MET A 32 33.35 -12.97 -7.37
CA MET A 32 32.77 -12.13 -8.41
C MET A 32 31.99 -10.98 -7.76
N THR A 33 32.16 -9.76 -8.27
CA THR A 33 31.32 -8.62 -7.91
C THR A 33 30.06 -8.57 -8.78
N TRP A 34 29.10 -7.71 -8.45
CA TRP A 34 27.94 -7.50 -9.31
C TRP A 34 28.37 -6.95 -10.67
N GLU A 35 29.29 -5.98 -10.67
CA GLU A 35 29.84 -5.37 -11.87
C GLU A 35 30.53 -6.41 -12.75
N ASP A 36 31.32 -7.32 -12.17
CA ASP A 36 31.94 -8.43 -12.90
C ASP A 36 30.89 -9.36 -13.54
N MET A 37 29.81 -9.65 -12.82
CA MET A 37 28.70 -10.45 -13.34
C MET A 37 28.03 -9.74 -14.53
N ILE A 38 27.75 -8.45 -14.42
CA ILE A 38 27.14 -7.65 -15.50
C ILE A 38 28.03 -7.66 -16.75
N VAL A 39 29.34 -7.38 -16.60
CA VAL A 39 30.31 -7.42 -17.71
C VAL A 39 30.38 -8.81 -18.34
N SER A 40 30.33 -9.87 -17.54
CA SER A 40 30.34 -11.25 -18.02
C SER A 40 29.06 -11.60 -18.80
N ILE A 41 27.89 -11.11 -18.37
CA ILE A 41 26.62 -11.28 -19.08
C ILE A 41 26.66 -10.52 -20.41
N GLN A 42 27.12 -9.27 -20.41
CA GLN A 42 27.30 -8.46 -21.62
C GLN A 42 28.19 -9.18 -22.65
N ALA A 43 29.32 -9.74 -22.21
CA ALA A 43 30.20 -10.52 -23.06
C ALA A 43 29.52 -11.79 -23.61
N ALA A 44 28.78 -12.52 -22.77
CA ALA A 44 28.06 -13.73 -23.17
C ALA A 44 27.01 -13.47 -24.28
N PHE A 45 26.32 -12.33 -24.20
CA PHE A 45 25.31 -11.95 -25.19
C PHE A 45 25.84 -11.06 -26.33
N GLN A 46 27.12 -10.71 -26.32
CA GLN A 46 27.75 -9.76 -27.25
C GLN A 46 27.00 -8.42 -27.29
N TYR A 47 26.64 -7.90 -26.10
CA TYR A 47 25.84 -6.69 -25.95
C TYR A 47 26.63 -5.63 -25.19
N HIS A 48 26.67 -4.40 -25.72
CA HIS A 48 27.51 -3.33 -25.18
C HIS A 48 26.81 -2.45 -24.15
N ASP A 49 25.48 -2.34 -24.23
CA ASP A 49 24.70 -1.51 -23.30
C ASP A 49 24.46 -2.24 -21.96
N PRO A 50 24.10 -1.51 -20.89
CA PRO A 50 23.79 -2.12 -19.60
C PRO A 50 22.75 -3.24 -19.71
N VAL A 51 22.91 -4.26 -18.88
CA VAL A 51 21.99 -5.38 -18.77
C VAL A 51 21.48 -5.50 -17.33
N TRP A 52 20.25 -5.97 -17.17
CA TRP A 52 19.61 -6.14 -15.87
C TRP A 52 19.21 -7.61 -15.73
N PRO A 53 19.96 -8.41 -14.95
CA PRO A 53 19.54 -9.77 -14.64
C PRO A 53 18.38 -9.73 -13.64
N LEU A 54 17.38 -10.52 -13.95
CA LEU A 54 16.16 -10.72 -13.18
C LEU A 54 16.09 -12.21 -12.82
N ASP A 55 15.23 -12.51 -11.86
CA ASP A 55 14.87 -13.89 -11.57
C ASP A 55 14.00 -14.50 -12.70
N ILE A 56 13.65 -15.78 -12.59
CA ILE A 56 12.84 -16.46 -13.61
C ILE A 56 11.42 -15.90 -13.73
N ASN A 57 10.93 -15.15 -12.74
CA ASN A 57 9.62 -14.52 -12.77
C ASN A 57 9.65 -13.09 -13.35
N GLY A 58 10.83 -12.58 -13.72
CA GLY A 58 11.01 -11.23 -14.24
C GLY A 58 11.12 -10.18 -13.13
N GLU A 59 11.46 -10.57 -11.91
CA GLU A 59 11.69 -9.65 -10.80
C GLU A 59 13.17 -9.30 -10.67
N PRO A 60 13.50 -8.01 -10.53
CA PRO A 60 14.86 -7.60 -10.27
C PRO A 60 15.25 -7.97 -8.85
N PHE A 61 16.52 -8.32 -8.70
CA PHE A 61 17.09 -8.50 -7.37
C PHE A 61 17.14 -7.13 -6.66
N SER A 62 16.52 -7.04 -5.48
CA SER A 62 16.44 -5.80 -4.71
C SER A 62 17.83 -5.24 -4.38
N LYS A 63 18.11 -4.01 -4.81
CA LYS A 63 19.33 -3.26 -4.47
C LYS A 63 19.27 -2.58 -3.09
N THR A 64 18.16 -2.69 -2.38
CA THR A 64 17.93 -1.90 -1.16
C THR A 64 17.91 -2.80 0.07
N ALA A 65 18.58 -2.33 1.12
CA ALA A 65 18.95 -3.02 2.37
C ALA A 65 20.03 -4.09 2.14
N ASP A 66 21.28 -3.81 2.53
CA ASP A 66 22.33 -4.71 3.08
C ASP A 66 22.45 -6.17 2.57
N VAL A 67 21.80 -6.53 1.47
CA VAL A 67 21.48 -7.89 1.03
C VAL A 67 21.16 -7.93 -0.48
N PHE A 68 21.76 -7.05 -1.30
CA PHE A 68 22.11 -7.56 -2.63
C PHE A 68 23.42 -8.32 -2.48
N ASN A 69 23.27 -9.60 -2.15
CA ASN A 69 24.38 -10.53 -2.14
C ASN A 69 24.17 -11.45 -3.33
N LEU A 70 25.17 -11.58 -4.20
CA LEU A 70 25.19 -12.64 -5.22
C LEU A 70 24.87 -13.99 -4.58
N ALA A 71 25.15 -14.21 -3.28
CA ALA A 71 24.72 -15.35 -2.46
C ALA A 71 23.23 -15.71 -2.57
N SER A 72 22.36 -14.74 -2.87
CA SER A 72 20.93 -15.00 -3.06
C SER A 72 20.65 -15.85 -4.30
N ILE A 73 21.52 -15.84 -5.30
CA ILE A 73 21.43 -16.67 -6.51
C ILE A 73 21.96 -18.07 -6.18
N GLN A 74 21.15 -19.10 -6.39
CA GLN A 74 21.48 -20.51 -6.14
C GLN A 74 22.04 -21.19 -7.38
N ASN A 75 22.76 -22.29 -7.16
CA ASN A 75 23.27 -23.11 -8.24
C ASN A 75 22.12 -23.77 -9.02
N GLY A 76 22.20 -23.76 -10.34
CA GLY A 76 21.21 -24.34 -11.24
C GLY A 76 20.07 -23.40 -11.61
N GLU A 77 20.03 -22.18 -11.07
CA GLU A 77 18.98 -21.22 -11.40
C GLU A 77 19.07 -20.72 -12.85
N GLU A 78 17.91 -20.29 -13.34
CA GLU A 78 17.75 -19.63 -14.62
C GLU A 78 17.40 -18.17 -14.40
N LEU A 79 18.18 -17.28 -15.02
CA LEU A 79 17.99 -15.84 -14.91
C LEU A 79 17.51 -15.25 -16.23
N LEU A 80 16.58 -14.31 -16.15
CA LEU A 80 16.15 -13.54 -17.30
C LEU A 80 17.04 -12.31 -17.46
N ILE A 81 17.48 -12.03 -18.67
CA ILE A 81 18.34 -10.88 -18.98
C ILE A 81 17.54 -9.84 -19.74
N GLN A 82 17.31 -8.71 -19.08
CA GLN A 82 16.69 -7.53 -19.65
C GLN A 82 17.74 -6.61 -20.25
N LEU A 83 17.48 -6.11 -21.47
CA LEU A 83 18.40 -5.21 -22.19
C LEU A 83 17.95 -3.75 -22.22
N ARG A 84 16.72 -3.46 -21.74
CA ARG A 84 16.16 -2.11 -21.72
C ARG A 84 15.65 -1.76 -20.35
N GLU A 85 16.21 -0.73 -19.72
CA GLU A 85 15.77 -0.29 -18.40
C GLU A 85 14.28 0.05 -18.38
N GLY A 86 13.59 -0.37 -17.33
CA GLY A 86 12.19 0.00 -17.11
C GLY A 86 11.16 -0.78 -17.94
N PHE A 87 11.58 -1.63 -18.88
CA PHE A 87 10.67 -2.53 -19.58
C PHE A 87 10.41 -3.79 -18.77
N ARG A 88 9.17 -4.03 -18.35
CA ARG A 88 8.86 -5.25 -17.62
C ARG A 88 8.94 -6.46 -18.54
N ILE A 89 9.77 -7.43 -18.16
CA ILE A 89 9.76 -8.78 -18.76
C ILE A 89 8.83 -9.65 -17.91
N VAL A 90 7.90 -10.33 -18.58
CA VAL A 90 7.07 -11.35 -17.92
C VAL A 90 7.81 -12.67 -18.00
N GLY A 91 8.02 -13.31 -16.85
CA GLY A 91 8.65 -14.63 -16.80
C GLY A 91 7.85 -15.70 -17.54
N PRO A 92 8.49 -16.82 -17.94
CA PRO A 92 7.84 -17.88 -18.71
C PRO A 92 6.89 -18.76 -17.87
N LEU A 93 6.86 -18.60 -16.55
CA LEU A 93 6.03 -19.38 -15.64
C LEU A 93 4.64 -18.76 -15.48
N ASP A 94 3.60 -19.60 -15.52
CA ASP A 94 2.22 -19.17 -15.28
C ASP A 94 2.05 -18.64 -13.85
N LEU A 95 1.34 -17.52 -13.72
CA LEU A 95 1.08 -16.89 -12.42
C LEU A 95 -0.03 -17.63 -11.67
N GLU A 96 0.30 -18.17 -10.50
CA GLU A 96 -0.67 -18.65 -9.53
C GLU A 96 -0.98 -17.53 -8.53
N VAL A 97 -2.26 -17.22 -8.30
CA VAL A 97 -2.66 -16.23 -7.30
C VAL A 97 -3.30 -16.94 -6.12
N VAL A 98 -2.84 -16.65 -4.90
CA VAL A 98 -3.33 -17.30 -3.69
C VAL A 98 -3.63 -16.28 -2.60
N LEU A 99 -4.67 -16.54 -1.80
CA LEU A 99 -4.87 -15.84 -0.53
C LEU A 99 -3.88 -16.40 0.49
N TYR A 100 -2.98 -15.56 1.01
CA TYR A 100 -1.96 -16.00 1.94
C TYR A 100 -2.55 -16.21 3.34
N LEU A 101 -2.45 -17.45 3.81
CA LEU A 101 -2.94 -17.87 5.13
C LEU A 101 -1.74 -18.09 6.06
N GLU A 102 -1.64 -17.29 7.12
CA GLU A 102 -0.57 -17.37 8.13
C GLU A 102 -0.41 -18.77 8.75
N GLU A 103 -1.49 -19.53 8.82
CA GLU A 103 -1.53 -20.88 9.40
C GLU A 103 -0.61 -21.88 8.67
N ASN A 104 -0.27 -21.60 7.41
CA ASN A 104 0.57 -22.47 6.58
C ASN A 104 2.08 -22.19 6.75
N ASP A 105 2.46 -21.14 7.49
CA ASP A 105 3.87 -20.79 7.74
C ASP A 105 4.11 -20.38 9.22
N PRO A 106 3.86 -21.29 10.18
CA PRO A 106 3.95 -21.01 11.60
C PRO A 106 5.39 -20.66 12.01
N GLY A 107 5.60 -19.44 12.51
CA GLY A 107 6.90 -18.96 13.00
C GLY A 107 7.68 -18.10 12.02
N ALA A 108 7.20 -17.89 10.79
CA ALA A 108 7.87 -17.00 9.84
C ALA A 108 7.68 -15.50 10.16
N LEU A 109 6.65 -15.17 10.95
CA LEU A 109 6.40 -13.81 11.43
C LEU A 109 6.32 -13.81 12.96
N GLU A 110 6.95 -12.82 13.59
CA GLU A 110 6.88 -12.62 15.05
C GLU A 110 5.48 -12.23 15.53
N THR A 111 4.66 -11.66 14.64
CA THR A 111 3.28 -11.24 14.90
C THR A 111 2.38 -11.62 13.73
N THR A 112 1.07 -11.75 13.97
CA THR A 112 0.08 -11.92 12.89
C THR A 112 0.23 -10.82 11.84
N LEU A 113 0.05 -11.11 10.55
CA LEU A 113 0.09 -10.12 9.45
C LEU A 113 -0.75 -8.92 9.79
N ARG A 114 -1.93 -9.10 10.38
CA ARG A 114 -2.81 -7.96 10.73
C ARG A 114 -2.13 -6.91 11.64
N LYS A 115 -1.15 -7.31 12.44
CA LYS A 115 -0.36 -6.45 13.36
C LYS A 115 1.03 -6.08 12.82
N THR A 116 1.56 -6.85 11.87
CA THR A 116 2.88 -6.62 11.28
C THR A 116 2.95 -5.28 10.58
N LYS A 117 4.09 -4.57 10.70
CA LYS A 117 4.27 -3.28 10.04
C LYS A 117 4.36 -3.47 8.51
N PRO A 118 3.97 -2.46 7.70
CA PRO A 118 4.06 -2.55 6.23
C PRO A 118 5.44 -3.00 5.72
N ALA A 119 6.53 -2.44 6.25
CA ALA A 119 7.88 -2.77 5.83
C ALA A 119 8.27 -4.24 6.13
N GLU A 120 7.86 -4.77 7.28
CA GLU A 120 8.12 -6.17 7.68
C GLU A 120 7.32 -7.14 6.79
N LYS A 121 6.04 -6.86 6.52
CA LYS A 121 5.22 -7.64 5.57
C LYS A 121 5.86 -7.68 4.20
N ARG A 122 6.31 -6.53 3.74
CA ARG A 122 6.93 -6.35 2.43
C ARG A 122 8.20 -7.20 2.31
N ILE A 123 9.10 -7.12 3.28
CA ILE A 123 10.34 -7.92 3.32
C ILE A 123 10.00 -9.42 3.35
N HIS A 124 9.01 -9.82 4.13
CA HIS A 124 8.57 -11.22 4.19
C HIS A 124 8.04 -11.71 2.84
N MET A 125 7.17 -10.94 2.19
CA MET A 125 6.64 -11.29 0.86
C MET A 125 7.73 -11.31 -0.21
N GLU A 126 8.66 -10.34 -0.23
CA GLU A 126 9.83 -10.33 -1.12
C GLU A 126 10.66 -11.62 -0.94
N LYS A 127 10.87 -12.07 0.31
CA LYS A 127 11.60 -13.30 0.61
C LYS A 127 10.87 -14.55 0.11
N LEU A 128 9.56 -14.66 0.38
CA LEU A 128 8.75 -15.79 -0.11
C LEU A 128 8.76 -15.87 -1.63
N ARG A 129 8.58 -14.72 -2.28
CA ARG A 129 8.60 -14.60 -3.74
C ARG A 129 9.93 -15.04 -4.33
N ARG A 130 11.04 -14.65 -3.69
CA ARG A 130 12.37 -15.12 -4.08
C ARG A 130 12.51 -16.64 -3.92
N CYS A 131 12.02 -17.21 -2.82
CA CYS A 131 12.07 -18.66 -2.60
C CYS A 131 11.26 -19.44 -3.64
N ASP A 132 10.10 -18.93 -4.05
CA ASP A 132 9.30 -19.53 -5.12
C ASP A 132 10.03 -19.53 -6.46
N SER A 133 10.68 -18.41 -6.79
CA SER A 133 11.47 -18.25 -8.00
C SER A 133 12.60 -19.27 -8.10
N VAL A 134 13.34 -19.50 -7.00
CA VAL A 134 14.32 -20.59 -6.89
C VAL A 134 13.66 -21.95 -7.15
N ALA A 135 12.48 -22.17 -6.57
CA ALA A 135 11.70 -23.39 -6.75
C ALA A 135 10.96 -23.47 -8.10
N ARG A 136 11.22 -22.52 -9.03
CA ARG A 136 10.56 -22.40 -10.33
C ARG A 136 9.03 -22.32 -10.23
N LYS A 137 8.55 -21.51 -9.29
CA LYS A 137 7.14 -21.17 -9.11
C LYS A 137 6.94 -19.67 -9.25
N ASN A 138 5.78 -19.29 -9.78
CA ASN A 138 5.37 -17.90 -9.95
C ASN A 138 4.08 -17.65 -9.15
N ILE A 139 4.21 -17.45 -7.83
CA ILE A 139 3.06 -17.27 -6.93
C ILE A 139 2.89 -15.80 -6.50
N CYS A 140 1.71 -15.24 -6.73
CA CYS A 140 1.25 -13.98 -6.15
C CYS A 140 0.47 -14.26 -4.86
N ARG A 141 0.86 -13.59 -3.76
CA ARG A 141 0.23 -13.75 -2.44
C ARG A 141 -0.58 -12.51 -2.07
N ILE A 142 -1.88 -12.67 -1.93
CA ILE A 142 -2.78 -11.63 -1.42
C ILE A 142 -2.79 -11.70 0.11
N VAL A 143 -2.48 -10.59 0.79
CA VAL A 143 -2.38 -10.56 2.26
C VAL A 143 -3.59 -9.93 2.95
N LEU A 144 -4.54 -9.40 2.18
CA LEU A 144 -5.80 -8.86 2.70
C LEU A 144 -6.96 -9.69 2.16
N PRO A 145 -8.02 -9.89 2.95
CA PRO A 145 -9.24 -10.53 2.45
C PRO A 145 -10.07 -9.55 1.62
N HIS A 146 -10.84 -10.10 0.68
CA HIS A 146 -11.67 -9.34 -0.25
C HIS A 146 -12.65 -8.40 0.45
N SER A 147 -13.29 -8.88 1.53
CA SER A 147 -14.28 -8.08 2.26
C SER A 147 -13.69 -6.79 2.84
N GLU A 148 -12.47 -6.84 3.40
CA GLU A 148 -11.83 -5.64 3.96
C GLU A 148 -11.41 -4.67 2.86
N VAL A 149 -10.90 -5.17 1.73
CA VAL A 149 -10.58 -4.32 0.58
C VAL A 149 -11.83 -3.62 0.05
N MET A 150 -12.92 -4.36 -0.15
CA MET A 150 -14.17 -3.78 -0.66
C MET A 150 -14.84 -2.84 0.33
N GLU A 151 -14.71 -3.06 1.65
CA GLU A 151 -15.15 -2.09 2.66
C GLU A 151 -14.38 -0.77 2.54
N LEU A 152 -13.06 -0.81 2.35
CA LEU A 152 -12.23 0.39 2.17
C LEU A 152 -12.58 1.12 0.87
N VAL A 153 -12.76 0.37 -0.22
CA VAL A 153 -13.18 0.91 -1.53
C VAL A 153 -14.56 1.57 -1.42
N ALA A 154 -15.53 0.89 -0.79
CA ALA A 154 -16.88 1.43 -0.62
C ALA A 154 -16.89 2.67 0.28
N ALA A 155 -16.05 2.71 1.31
CA ALA A 155 -15.89 3.90 2.14
C ALA A 155 -15.31 5.06 1.33
N LEU A 156 -14.25 4.82 0.54
CA LEU A 156 -13.62 5.82 -0.30
C LEU A 156 -14.60 6.42 -1.33
N ASN A 157 -15.41 5.58 -1.98
CA ASN A 157 -16.39 6.03 -2.97
C ASN A 157 -17.51 6.93 -2.39
N LYS A 158 -17.81 6.78 -1.09
CA LYS A 158 -18.81 7.61 -0.38
C LYS A 158 -18.26 8.96 0.09
N VAL A 159 -16.95 9.19 0.03
CA VAL A 159 -16.32 10.44 0.46
C VAL A 159 -16.51 11.51 -0.64
N SER A 160 -16.98 12.70 -0.25
CA SER A 160 -17.05 13.85 -1.16
C SER A 160 -15.65 14.39 -1.46
N ASP A 161 -15.45 15.03 -2.62
CA ASP A 161 -14.13 15.50 -3.03
C ASP A 161 -13.52 16.52 -2.06
N THR A 162 -14.37 17.34 -1.41
CA THR A 162 -13.93 18.26 -0.35
C THR A 162 -13.37 17.51 0.85
N MET A 163 -14.01 16.42 1.27
CA MET A 163 -13.55 15.59 2.38
C MET A 163 -12.34 14.74 1.98
N LEU A 164 -12.26 14.30 0.73
CA LEU A 164 -11.13 13.56 0.19
C LEU A 164 -9.85 14.41 0.27
N LYS A 165 -9.89 15.65 -0.23
CA LYS A 165 -8.74 16.58 -0.17
C LYS A 165 -8.33 16.97 1.25
N ARG A 166 -9.27 16.93 2.21
CA ARG A 166 -8.98 17.18 3.64
C ARG A 166 -8.37 15.96 4.34
N THR A 167 -8.71 14.76 3.90
CA THR A 167 -8.35 13.50 4.57
C THR A 167 -7.09 12.86 3.97
N TYR A 168 -6.91 13.01 2.66
CA TYR A 168 -5.83 12.42 1.89
C TYR A 168 -4.95 13.52 1.31
N SER A 169 -3.64 13.30 1.34
CA SER A 169 -2.69 14.08 0.55
C SER A 169 -2.03 13.16 -0.46
N ALA A 170 -1.80 13.67 -1.68
CA ALA A 170 -1.15 12.89 -2.73
C ALA A 170 0.25 12.42 -2.30
N SER A 171 1.04 13.28 -1.66
CA SER A 171 2.39 12.92 -1.15
C SER A 171 2.32 11.76 -0.16
N LYS A 172 1.46 11.85 0.85
CA LYS A 172 1.35 10.79 1.87
C LYS A 172 0.84 9.49 1.26
N THR A 173 -0.11 9.56 0.33
CA THR A 173 -0.65 8.38 -0.36
C THR A 173 0.43 7.71 -1.21
N LEU A 174 1.25 8.49 -1.91
CA LEU A 174 2.41 7.99 -2.65
C LEU A 174 3.46 7.37 -1.73
N ASP A 175 3.73 7.99 -0.59
CA ASP A 175 4.64 7.44 0.43
C ASP A 175 4.11 6.11 0.98
N ASP A 176 2.81 6.02 1.26
CA ASP A 176 2.15 4.79 1.73
C ASP A 176 2.22 3.67 0.67
N ILE A 177 1.97 3.98 -0.61
CA ILE A 177 2.15 3.04 -1.73
C ILE A 177 3.61 2.57 -1.78
N SER A 178 4.56 3.51 -1.80
CA SER A 178 5.99 3.20 -1.84
C SER A 178 6.46 2.40 -0.62
N ASN A 179 5.86 2.58 0.55
CA ASN A 179 6.17 1.79 1.74
C ASN A 179 5.69 0.34 1.61
N ASN A 180 4.55 0.10 0.97
CA ASN A 180 4.03 -1.25 0.70
C ASN A 180 4.74 -1.94 -0.46
N TRP A 181 5.12 -1.19 -1.50
CA TRP A 181 5.64 -1.72 -2.76
C TRP A 181 7.15 -1.56 -2.96
N ARG A 182 7.82 -0.78 -2.11
CA ARG A 182 9.24 -0.41 -2.25
C ARG A 182 9.62 0.31 -3.54
N VAL A 183 8.68 1.02 -4.16
CA VAL A 183 9.00 1.87 -5.31
C VAL A 183 9.83 3.05 -4.80
N ARG A 184 11.12 3.16 -5.16
CA ARG A 184 11.90 4.38 -4.93
C ARG A 184 11.14 5.54 -5.59
N THR A 185 10.62 6.44 -4.77
CA THR A 185 9.68 7.50 -5.12
C THR A 185 10.26 8.51 -6.12
N THR A 186 9.53 8.81 -7.18
CA THR A 186 8.64 10.00 -7.30
C THR A 186 8.22 10.19 -8.76
N GLU A 187 8.96 9.66 -9.73
CA GLU A 187 8.64 9.84 -11.16
C GLU A 187 7.69 8.75 -11.67
N LYS A 188 8.01 7.46 -11.46
CA LYS A 188 7.21 6.34 -12.02
C LYS A 188 5.79 6.20 -11.45
N THR A 189 5.57 6.54 -10.17
CA THR A 189 4.25 6.47 -9.53
C THR A 189 3.42 7.75 -9.71
N LYS A 190 4.05 8.93 -9.89
CA LYS A 190 3.32 10.15 -10.28
C LYS A 190 2.78 10.06 -11.70
N ASP A 191 3.44 9.30 -12.56
CA ASP A 191 2.95 9.02 -13.91
C ASP A 191 1.67 8.15 -13.93
N LEU A 192 1.34 7.45 -12.84
CA LEU A 192 0.19 6.54 -12.80
C LEU A 192 -1.13 7.29 -12.86
N THR A 193 -1.31 8.35 -12.06
CA THR A 193 -2.54 9.15 -12.07
C THR A 193 -2.42 10.45 -11.27
N ASN A 194 -3.11 11.50 -11.74
CA ASN A 194 -3.27 12.76 -11.02
C ASN A 194 -4.56 12.81 -10.17
N ASP A 195 -5.42 11.78 -10.27
CA ASP A 195 -6.64 11.68 -9.47
C ASP A 195 -6.32 11.15 -8.07
N LEU A 196 -6.55 11.98 -7.05
CA LEU A 196 -6.35 11.62 -5.65
C LEU A 196 -7.20 10.42 -5.22
N ARG A 197 -8.40 10.24 -5.78
CA ARG A 197 -9.26 9.10 -5.48
C ARG A 197 -8.66 7.83 -6.06
N CYS A 198 -8.16 7.90 -7.29
CA CYS A 198 -7.45 6.79 -7.92
C CYS A 198 -6.17 6.44 -7.15
N LEU A 199 -5.37 7.43 -6.73
CA LEU A 199 -4.19 7.20 -5.88
C LEU A 199 -4.56 6.50 -4.56
N ALA A 200 -5.62 6.96 -3.88
CA ALA A 200 -6.09 6.33 -2.65
C ALA A 200 -6.56 4.88 -2.87
N MET A 201 -7.11 4.57 -4.05
CA MET A 201 -7.49 3.21 -4.41
C MET A 201 -6.27 2.32 -4.71
N ILE A 202 -5.25 2.86 -5.37
CA ILE A 202 -3.97 2.19 -5.58
C ILE A 202 -3.28 1.92 -4.23
N ASP A 203 -3.36 2.83 -3.26
CA ASP A 203 -2.89 2.59 -1.89
C ASP A 203 -3.58 1.39 -1.24
N ILE A 204 -4.92 1.30 -1.32
CA ILE A 204 -5.67 0.13 -0.85
C ILE A 204 -5.18 -1.15 -1.54
N PHE A 205 -5.02 -1.12 -2.86
CA PHE A 205 -4.51 -2.26 -3.63
C PHE A 205 -3.08 -2.63 -3.21
N SER A 206 -2.22 -1.64 -2.96
CA SER A 206 -0.83 -1.86 -2.57
C SER A 206 -0.70 -2.59 -1.23
N LYS A 207 -1.62 -2.31 -0.30
CA LYS A 207 -1.70 -2.98 1.00
C LYS A 207 -2.09 -4.46 0.89
N ALA A 208 -2.80 -4.84 -0.18
CA ALA A 208 -3.15 -6.23 -0.47
C ALA A 208 -1.98 -7.03 -1.07
N LEU A 209 -1.02 -6.34 -1.70
CA LEU A 209 0.13 -6.93 -2.39
C LEU A 209 1.48 -6.32 -1.94
N PRO A 210 1.81 -6.33 -0.63
CA PRO A 210 3.07 -5.75 -0.18
C PRO A 210 4.25 -6.54 -0.78
N GLY A 211 5.25 -5.81 -1.28
CA GLY A 211 6.48 -6.37 -1.86
C GLY A 211 6.32 -6.99 -3.23
N GLN A 212 5.15 -6.88 -3.85
CA GLN A 212 4.82 -7.50 -5.13
C GLN A 212 4.38 -6.45 -6.16
N HIS A 213 5.12 -5.33 -6.21
CA HIS A 213 4.75 -4.16 -6.99
C HIS A 213 4.72 -4.42 -8.49
N TYR A 214 5.67 -5.18 -9.04
CA TYR A 214 5.65 -5.56 -10.45
C TYR A 214 4.38 -6.31 -10.83
N LEU A 215 3.91 -7.22 -9.95
CA LEU A 215 2.65 -7.92 -10.17
C LEU A 215 1.47 -6.95 -10.11
N GLY A 216 1.42 -6.09 -9.08
CA GLY A 216 0.39 -5.05 -8.94
C GLY A 216 0.31 -4.13 -10.17
N GLU A 217 1.43 -3.60 -10.64
CA GLU A 217 1.53 -2.81 -11.88
C GLU A 217 1.04 -3.61 -13.10
N GLY A 218 1.33 -4.92 -13.15
CA GLY A 218 0.80 -5.81 -14.19
C GLY A 218 -0.70 -5.87 -14.26
N PHE A 219 -1.36 -6.08 -13.11
CA PHE A 219 -2.81 -6.12 -13.04
C PHE A 219 -3.43 -4.77 -13.45
N LEU A 220 -2.83 -3.67 -13.00
CA LEU A 220 -3.28 -2.32 -13.38
C LEU A 220 -3.13 -2.08 -14.89
N LEU A 221 -1.99 -2.41 -15.48
CA LEU A 221 -1.76 -2.26 -16.92
C LEU A 221 -2.69 -3.15 -17.75
N ALA A 222 -2.96 -4.38 -17.30
CA ALA A 222 -3.88 -5.30 -17.97
C ALA A 222 -5.31 -4.75 -17.95
N ALA A 223 -5.78 -4.22 -16.81
CA ALA A 223 -7.09 -3.60 -16.69
C ALA A 223 -7.22 -2.35 -17.59
N THR A 224 -6.22 -1.46 -17.55
CA THR A 224 -6.18 -0.28 -18.42
C THR A 224 -6.22 -0.66 -19.90
N LYS A 225 -5.46 -1.70 -20.30
CA LYS A 225 -5.45 -2.21 -21.68
C LYS A 225 -6.82 -2.75 -22.08
N ALA A 226 -7.46 -3.57 -21.23
CA ALA A 226 -8.78 -4.13 -21.49
C ALA A 226 -9.85 -3.04 -21.67
N ARG A 227 -9.81 -1.98 -20.84
CA ARG A 227 -10.70 -0.83 -20.99
C ARG A 227 -10.51 -0.13 -22.34
N ILE A 228 -9.26 0.14 -22.75
CA ILE A 228 -8.97 0.78 -24.04
C ILE A 228 -9.46 -0.09 -25.20
N GLU A 229 -9.21 -1.40 -25.16
CA GLU A 229 -9.63 -2.35 -26.20
C GLU A 229 -11.16 -2.47 -26.29
N SER A 230 -11.88 -2.29 -25.19
CA SER A 230 -13.34 -2.27 -25.15
C SER A 230 -13.99 -0.97 -25.67
N GLY A 231 -13.20 -0.03 -26.21
CA GLY A 231 -13.69 1.26 -26.71
C GLY A 231 -13.91 2.31 -25.62
N GLY A 232 -13.38 2.09 -24.42
CA GLY A 232 -13.35 3.08 -23.34
C GLY A 232 -12.48 4.30 -23.69
N PRO A 233 -12.61 5.41 -22.95
CA PRO A 233 -11.88 6.64 -23.24
C PRO A 233 -10.36 6.42 -23.23
N SER A 234 -9.73 6.61 -24.38
CA SER A 234 -8.28 6.48 -24.60
C SER A 234 -7.46 7.65 -24.00
N GLU A 235 -8.08 8.63 -23.34
CA GLU A 235 -7.38 9.84 -22.91
C GLU A 235 -6.09 9.52 -22.14
N LEU A 236 -5.01 10.12 -22.67
CA LEU A 236 -3.64 9.67 -22.56
C LEU A 236 -3.00 10.17 -21.26
N LYS A 237 -2.91 9.30 -20.24
CA LYS A 237 -1.68 9.03 -19.46
C LYS A 237 -1.91 8.37 -18.11
N HIS A 238 -3.16 8.19 -17.67
CA HIS A 238 -3.40 7.85 -16.27
C HIS A 238 -4.41 6.71 -16.06
N ILE A 239 -4.04 5.79 -15.17
CA ILE A 239 -4.91 4.76 -14.59
C ILE A 239 -6.15 5.44 -14.02
N GLN A 240 -7.32 4.86 -14.32
CA GLN A 240 -8.61 5.33 -13.82
C GLN A 240 -9.06 4.51 -12.61
N VAL A 241 -9.99 5.07 -11.82
CA VAL A 241 -10.59 4.37 -10.67
C VAL A 241 -11.15 2.99 -11.09
N GLN A 242 -11.81 2.92 -12.25
CA GLN A 242 -12.36 1.66 -12.76
C GLN A 242 -11.25 0.63 -13.06
N ASP A 243 -10.11 1.06 -13.61
CA ASP A 243 -8.97 0.17 -13.89
C ASP A 243 -8.45 -0.48 -12.59
N VAL A 244 -8.41 0.29 -11.49
CA VAL A 244 -7.99 -0.23 -10.19
C VAL A 244 -9.03 -1.21 -9.61
N LEU A 245 -10.33 -0.92 -9.78
CA LEU A 245 -11.40 -1.82 -9.36
C LEU A 245 -11.34 -3.15 -10.13
N ASP A 246 -11.16 -3.10 -11.44
CA ASP A 246 -11.07 -4.27 -12.30
C ASP A 246 -9.81 -5.09 -11.98
N ALA A 247 -8.69 -4.42 -11.69
CA ALA A 247 -7.47 -5.07 -11.23
C ALA A 247 -7.66 -5.79 -9.88
N ILE A 248 -8.33 -5.15 -8.91
CA ILE A 248 -8.70 -5.77 -7.63
C ILE A 248 -9.59 -6.98 -7.88
N GLN A 249 -10.67 -6.82 -8.65
CA GLN A 249 -11.62 -7.88 -8.93
C GLN A 249 -10.93 -9.09 -9.57
N THR A 250 -10.16 -8.86 -10.64
CA THR A 250 -9.40 -9.89 -11.36
C THR A 250 -8.43 -10.62 -10.43
N LEU A 251 -7.72 -9.89 -9.56
CA LEU A 251 -6.78 -10.48 -8.60
C LEU A 251 -7.50 -11.45 -7.65
N TYR A 252 -8.63 -11.05 -7.07
CA TYR A 252 -9.35 -11.89 -6.11
C TYR A 252 -10.13 -13.02 -6.79
N GLU A 253 -10.61 -12.84 -8.02
CA GLU A 253 -11.20 -13.90 -8.83
C GLU A 253 -10.16 -14.97 -9.18
N ALA A 254 -8.96 -14.57 -9.60
CA ALA A 254 -7.86 -15.49 -9.89
C ALA A 254 -7.46 -16.33 -8.67
N ALA A 255 -7.59 -15.77 -7.47
CA ALA A 255 -7.35 -16.48 -6.21
C ALA A 255 -8.54 -17.32 -5.71
N GLY A 256 -9.71 -17.27 -6.39
CA GLY A 256 -10.94 -17.86 -5.88
C GLY A 256 -11.37 -17.29 -4.51
N ALA A 257 -11.01 -16.03 -4.24
CA ALA A 257 -11.08 -15.41 -2.91
C ALA A 257 -12.12 -14.29 -2.82
N ILE A 258 -13.03 -14.18 -3.79
CA ILE A 258 -14.15 -13.22 -3.73
C ILE A 258 -15.02 -13.51 -2.50
N GLY A 259 -15.30 -12.45 -1.74
CA GLY A 259 -16.05 -12.55 -0.47
C GLY A 259 -15.25 -13.13 0.70
N SER A 260 -13.95 -13.41 0.51
CA SER A 260 -13.09 -13.87 1.60
C SER A 260 -13.06 -12.88 2.76
N THR A 261 -12.94 -13.44 3.98
CA THR A 261 -12.80 -12.73 5.25
C THR A 261 -11.60 -13.29 6.00
N TRP A 262 -11.10 -12.58 7.00
CA TRP A 262 -10.06 -13.14 7.88
C TRP A 262 -10.57 -14.39 8.58
N LYS A 263 -9.74 -15.45 8.57
CA LYS A 263 -9.97 -16.60 9.46
C LYS A 263 -9.99 -16.13 10.91
N THR A 264 -10.95 -16.66 11.68
CA THR A 264 -11.18 -16.36 13.09
C THR A 264 -10.11 -17.00 13.98
N THR A 265 -8.90 -16.44 14.00
CA THR A 265 -7.88 -16.79 15.00
C THR A 265 -8.14 -16.05 16.32
N LYS A 266 -7.58 -16.53 17.45
CA LYS A 266 -7.71 -15.88 18.77
C LYS A 266 -7.24 -14.42 18.74
N ASP A 267 -6.17 -14.15 18.02
CA ASP A 267 -5.66 -12.80 17.78
C ASP A 267 -6.57 -11.98 16.87
N ASN A 268 -7.03 -12.54 15.74
CA ASN A 268 -7.95 -11.83 14.83
C ASN A 268 -9.28 -11.48 15.50
N ASN A 269 -9.83 -12.37 16.33
CA ASN A 269 -11.01 -12.12 17.15
C ASN A 269 -10.79 -10.97 18.14
N THR A 270 -9.61 -10.90 18.75
CA THR A 270 -9.26 -9.82 19.69
C THR A 270 -9.11 -8.48 18.96
N ILE A 271 -8.52 -8.50 17.76
CA ILE A 271 -8.39 -7.30 16.92
C ILE A 271 -9.76 -6.82 16.43
N SER A 272 -10.59 -7.71 15.89
CA SER A 272 -11.95 -7.36 15.43
C SER A 272 -12.79 -6.78 16.56
N LYS A 273 -12.79 -7.40 17.75
CA LYS A 273 -13.45 -6.86 18.95
C LYS A 273 -12.93 -5.48 19.37
N ARG A 274 -11.63 -5.21 19.23
CA ARG A 274 -11.06 -3.87 19.50
C ARG A 274 -11.51 -2.85 18.46
N PHE A 275 -11.55 -3.21 17.18
CA PHE A 275 -12.04 -2.33 16.12
C PHE A 275 -13.52 -2.00 16.34
N ASP A 276 -14.36 -2.98 16.65
CA ASP A 276 -15.78 -2.79 16.94
C ASP A 276 -16.00 -1.90 18.15
N ARG A 277 -15.24 -2.11 19.23
CA ARG A 277 -15.24 -1.24 20.42
C ARG A 277 -14.76 0.17 20.11
N SER A 278 -13.78 0.34 19.21
CA SER A 278 -13.31 1.67 18.81
C SER A 278 -14.32 2.41 17.94
N LYS A 279 -15.03 1.69 17.05
CA LYS A 279 -16.14 2.23 16.25
C LYS A 279 -17.30 2.63 17.14
N SER A 280 -17.68 1.79 18.11
CA SER A 280 -18.73 2.11 19.08
C SER A 280 -18.35 3.29 19.97
N TYR A 281 -17.11 3.37 20.45
CA TYR A 281 -16.63 4.48 21.26
C TYR A 281 -16.57 5.80 20.48
N LYS A 282 -16.10 5.79 19.23
CA LYS A 282 -16.13 6.99 18.35
C LYS A 282 -17.55 7.41 18.00
N ALA A 283 -18.46 6.47 17.78
CA ALA A 283 -19.88 6.76 17.58
C ALA A 283 -20.51 7.38 18.85
N GLY A 284 -20.18 6.84 20.03
CA GLY A 284 -20.58 7.37 21.33
C GLY A 284 -20.11 8.81 21.54
N LYS A 285 -18.81 9.08 21.35
CA LYS A 285 -18.27 10.46 21.45
C LYS A 285 -18.87 11.44 20.45
N LYS A 286 -19.19 10.99 19.23
CA LYS A 286 -19.83 11.84 18.22
C LYS A 286 -21.29 12.12 18.58
N GLY A 287 -21.98 11.16 19.20
CA GLY A 287 -23.30 11.33 19.80
C GLY A 287 -23.29 12.28 20.99
N GLU A 288 -22.34 12.12 21.92
CA GLU A 288 -22.15 13.00 23.06
C GLU A 288 -21.82 14.44 22.63
N ALA A 289 -20.94 14.63 21.64
CA ALA A 289 -20.61 15.96 21.10
C ALA A 289 -21.79 16.62 20.38
N ALA A 290 -22.64 15.84 19.68
CA ALA A 290 -23.86 16.36 19.09
C ALA A 290 -24.90 16.74 20.15
N THR A 291 -24.99 15.95 21.22
CA THR A 291 -25.91 16.21 22.35
C THR A 291 -25.43 17.41 23.19
N ALA A 292 -24.13 17.57 23.39
CA ALA A 292 -23.55 18.72 24.08
C ALA A 292 -23.71 20.02 23.30
N ARG A 293 -23.58 19.99 21.96
CA ARG A 293 -23.89 21.16 21.10
C ARG A 293 -25.37 21.51 21.16
N TYR A 294 -26.24 20.51 21.08
CA TYR A 294 -27.69 20.71 21.22
C TYR A 294 -28.07 21.32 22.59
N ASN A 295 -27.46 20.84 23.68
CA ASN A 295 -27.72 21.37 25.01
C ASN A 295 -27.18 22.79 25.20
N ASN A 296 -25.98 23.11 24.67
CA ASN A 296 -25.46 24.47 24.69
C ASN A 296 -26.29 25.43 23.84
N ASP A 297 -26.83 24.97 22.71
CA ASP A 297 -27.70 25.79 21.85
C ASP A 297 -29.08 26.03 22.52
N ILE A 298 -29.63 25.06 23.29
CA ILE A 298 -30.82 25.25 24.13
C ILE A 298 -30.56 26.28 25.23
N GLU A 299 -29.41 26.18 25.90
CA GLU A 299 -29.04 27.07 27.01
C GLU A 299 -28.82 28.52 26.53
N TYR A 300 -28.40 28.71 25.26
CA TYR A 300 -28.15 30.02 24.66
C TYR A 300 -29.40 30.65 24.00
N MET A 301 -30.31 29.85 23.44
CA MET A 301 -31.47 30.35 22.67
C MET A 301 -32.80 30.29 23.44
N GLY A 302 -32.85 29.61 24.60
CA GLY A 302 -34.09 29.31 25.31
C GLY A 302 -34.85 28.15 24.67
N GLU A 303 -35.46 27.32 25.51
CA GLU A 303 -36.09 26.03 25.16
C GLU A 303 -37.13 26.16 24.03
N ASP A 304 -37.90 27.26 24.04
CA ASP A 304 -38.97 27.51 23.07
C ASP A 304 -38.48 27.90 21.65
N ALA A 305 -37.27 28.48 21.52
CA ALA A 305 -36.70 28.87 20.23
C ALA A 305 -35.94 27.72 19.55
N ALA A 306 -35.36 26.80 20.35
CA ALA A 306 -34.68 25.61 19.85
C ALA A 306 -35.67 24.61 19.20
N ASP A 307 -36.87 24.44 19.78
CA ASP A 307 -37.94 23.59 19.24
C ASP A 307 -38.51 24.11 17.90
N ALA A 308 -38.46 25.43 17.66
CA ALA A 308 -38.86 26.03 16.39
C ALA A 308 -37.82 25.83 15.26
N ALA A 309 -36.53 25.71 15.59
CA ALA A 309 -35.46 25.49 14.62
C ALA A 309 -35.31 24.03 14.19
N TYR A 310 -35.74 23.06 15.02
CA TYR A 310 -35.67 21.63 14.74
C TYR A 310 -36.99 20.91 15.07
N PRO A 311 -38.01 21.00 14.20
CA PRO A 311 -39.30 20.39 14.45
C PRO A 311 -39.20 18.87 14.24
N GLY A 312 -38.93 18.11 15.30
CA GLY A 312 -38.94 16.65 15.20
C GLY A 312 -38.55 15.80 16.40
N LYS A 313 -38.15 16.34 17.56
CA LYS A 313 -37.70 15.51 18.69
C LYS A 313 -38.21 15.91 20.08
N GLY A 314 -39.38 16.54 20.18
CA GLY A 314 -40.01 16.80 21.48
C GLY A 314 -41.02 15.73 21.87
N LYS A 315 -40.60 14.62 22.51
CA LYS A 315 -41.42 13.87 23.52
C LYS A 315 -40.52 13.01 24.41
N GLY A 316 -40.13 13.55 25.57
CA GLY A 316 -39.38 12.80 26.59
C GLY A 316 -39.15 13.56 27.89
N LYS A 317 -40.23 13.84 28.63
CA LYS A 317 -40.34 14.16 30.07
C LYS A 317 -39.06 14.56 30.84
N ALA A 318 -39.06 15.80 31.33
CA ALA A 318 -38.32 16.19 32.52
C ALA A 318 -38.84 15.45 33.77
N MET A 319 -37.93 14.95 34.61
CA MET A 319 -38.12 14.81 36.07
C MET A 319 -36.81 14.42 36.77
N GLY A 320 -36.33 15.32 37.61
CA GLY A 320 -35.67 15.04 38.89
C GLY A 320 -34.21 14.55 38.88
N MET A 321 -33.26 15.42 39.22
CA MET A 321 -32.78 15.57 40.60
C MET A 321 -31.52 16.45 40.66
N LEU A 322 -31.56 17.41 41.58
CA LEU A 322 -30.40 18.08 42.16
C LEU A 322 -29.38 17.05 42.66
N ALA A 323 -28.08 17.37 42.54
CA ALA A 323 -27.25 17.76 43.69
C ALA A 323 -25.74 17.74 43.34
N GLY A 324 -25.06 18.86 43.60
CA GLY A 324 -23.61 18.84 43.84
C GLY A 324 -22.84 20.06 43.34
N ARG A 325 -22.84 21.14 44.15
CA ARG A 325 -21.68 21.96 44.61
C ARG A 325 -20.51 22.17 43.63
N LEU A 326 -19.83 23.32 43.54
CA LEU A 326 -19.85 24.62 44.21
C LEU A 326 -18.82 25.46 43.41
N GLU A 327 -19.13 26.72 43.16
CA GLU A 327 -18.24 27.88 43.11
C GLU A 327 -16.78 27.73 42.63
N LYS A 328 -16.44 28.46 41.56
CA LYS A 328 -15.77 29.75 41.72
C LYS A 328 -15.97 30.64 40.50
N THR A 329 -16.65 31.74 40.75
CA THR A 329 -16.68 32.98 39.99
C THR A 329 -15.28 33.54 39.76
N LEU A 330 -15.03 34.04 38.55
CA LEU A 330 -14.28 35.27 38.26
C LEU A 330 -14.52 35.62 36.78
N LEU A 331 -15.45 36.57 36.55
CA LEU A 331 -15.49 37.46 35.39
C LEU A 331 -15.02 38.83 35.89
N PRO A 332 -14.77 39.81 35.01
CA PRO A 332 -13.75 39.89 33.98
C PRO A 332 -12.77 41.04 34.34
N ASP A 333 -11.59 41.11 33.73
CA ASP A 333 -10.83 42.37 33.78
C ASP A 333 -10.81 43.02 32.39
N ASN A 334 -11.31 44.26 32.39
CA ASN A 334 -11.40 45.15 31.25
C ASN A 334 -10.03 45.79 31.04
N HIS A 335 -9.43 45.54 29.88
CA HIS A 335 -8.50 46.50 29.29
C HIS A 335 -8.80 46.66 27.79
N MET A 336 -9.61 47.68 27.51
CA MET A 336 -9.41 48.62 26.39
C MET A 336 -8.65 49.83 26.99
N ASP A 337 -7.86 50.66 26.33
CA ASP A 337 -7.58 50.98 24.92
C ASP A 337 -6.03 50.95 24.72
N SER A 338 -5.39 51.22 23.59
CA SER A 338 -5.68 52.07 22.43
C SER A 338 -4.66 51.78 21.32
N ASP A 339 -5.09 51.94 20.07
CA ASP A 339 -4.46 52.68 18.95
C ASP A 339 -2.95 53.01 19.11
N ASP A 340 -2.07 52.79 18.14
CA ASP A 340 -2.05 53.49 16.85
C ASP A 340 -0.87 52.95 16.00
N ASP A 341 -1.09 52.91 14.68
CA ASP A 341 -0.17 53.30 13.61
C ASP A 341 1.26 52.71 13.44
N LYS A 342 1.44 52.16 12.22
CA LYS A 342 2.48 52.45 11.19
C LYS A 342 3.42 51.33 10.74
N ASP A 343 3.22 51.01 9.46
CA ASP A 343 4.16 51.06 8.33
C ASP A 343 5.53 50.34 8.39
N ASP A 344 5.67 49.52 7.35
CA ASP A 344 6.77 49.44 6.39
C ASP A 344 8.01 48.58 6.63
N SER A 345 8.33 47.92 5.51
CA SER A 345 9.65 47.60 4.96
C SER A 345 10.31 46.26 5.33
N ASP A 346 10.22 45.36 4.36
CA ASP A 346 11.33 44.87 3.50
C ASP A 346 12.68 44.41 4.10
N TYR A 347 13.23 43.45 3.34
CA TYR A 347 14.55 42.80 3.36
C TYR A 347 14.72 41.67 4.40
N VAL A 348 15.44 40.57 4.13
CA VAL A 348 16.68 40.44 3.34
C VAL A 348 16.80 38.99 2.79
N GLU A 349 17.27 38.92 1.54
CA GLU A 349 18.05 37.89 0.79
C GLU A 349 17.76 36.38 0.90
#